data_AF-A0A1F9DVR6-F1
#
_entry.id   AF-A0A1F9DVR6-F1
#
_cell.length_a   1.000
_cell.length_b   1.000
_cell.length_c   1.000
_cell.angle_alpha   90.00
_cell.angle_beta   90.00
_cell.angle_gamma   90.00
#
_symmetry.space_group_name_H-M   'P 1'
#
loop_
_entity.id
_entity.type
_entity.pdbx_description
1 polymer ?
#
loop_
_entity_poly.entity_id
_entity_poly.type
_entity_poly.pdbx_seq_one_letter_code
_entity_poly.pdbx_strand_id
1 'polypeptide(L)'
;MSEPNNPPALLAEALASILKPIVKEAVQEAINGHREEDRLLDAEQASRLLSVSSDWLYRHAKRLPFARKLGPKMLRFSSQGIQKYLATRKIS
;
A
#
# COMPACT_ATOMS: atom_id res chain seq x y z
N MET A 1 8.67 13.35 -51.61
CA MET A 1 7.81 12.76 -50.56
C MET A 1 8.30 13.33 -49.25
N SER A 2 7.79 14.50 -48.88
CA SER A 2 8.35 15.33 -47.81
C SER A 2 7.22 15.71 -46.88
N GLU A 3 6.98 14.90 -45.86
CA GLU A 3 6.23 15.36 -44.69
C GLU A 3 7.06 15.02 -43.45
N PRO A 4 7.72 16.02 -42.84
CA PRO A 4 8.07 15.88 -41.44
C PRO A 4 7.88 17.21 -40.67
N ASN A 5 6.91 18.04 -41.03
CA ASN A 5 6.68 19.31 -40.33
C ASN A 5 5.26 19.36 -39.75
N ASN A 6 5.02 18.50 -38.75
CA ASN A 6 3.83 18.57 -37.91
C ASN A 6 4.21 19.19 -36.56
N PRO A 7 4.24 20.54 -36.45
CA PRO A 7 4.67 21.25 -35.25
C PRO A 7 3.99 20.81 -33.94
N PRO A 8 2.68 20.47 -33.90
CA PRO A 8 2.09 19.98 -32.65
C PRO A 8 2.63 18.61 -32.20
N ALA A 9 3.08 17.75 -33.12
CA ALA A 9 3.69 16.47 -32.75
C ALA A 9 5.07 16.66 -32.10
N LEU A 10 5.88 17.57 -32.65
CA LEU A 10 7.19 17.93 -32.09
C LEU A 10 7.07 18.56 -30.70
N LEU A 11 6.07 19.43 -30.50
CA LEU A 11 5.78 20.01 -29.19
C LEU A 11 5.35 18.94 -28.17
N ALA A 12 4.46 18.01 -28.57
CA ALA A 12 4.02 16.92 -27.71
C ALA A 12 5.20 16.01 -27.31
N GLU A 13 6.11 15.73 -28.23
CA GLU A 13 7.28 14.88 -27.99
C GLU A 13 8.30 15.56 -27.07
N ALA A 14 8.54 16.87 -27.28
CA ALA A 14 9.36 17.68 -26.39
C ALA A 14 8.77 17.76 -24.98
N LEU A 15 7.45 18.00 -24.87
CA LEU A 15 6.75 18.05 -23.58
C LEU A 15 6.82 16.69 -22.87
N ALA A 16 6.61 15.59 -23.60
CA ALA A 16 6.72 14.24 -23.04
C ALA A 16 8.14 13.94 -22.55
N SER A 17 9.18 14.41 -23.23
CA SER A 17 10.57 14.25 -22.79
C SER A 17 10.85 14.95 -21.46
N ILE A 18 10.25 16.13 -21.26
CA ILE A 18 10.35 16.91 -20.02
C ILE A 18 9.52 16.27 -18.90
N LEU A 19 8.30 15.83 -19.19
CA LEU A 19 7.37 15.31 -18.19
C LEU A 19 7.68 13.88 -17.74
N LYS A 20 8.18 13.01 -18.63
CA LYS A 20 8.50 11.61 -18.32
C LYS A 20 9.39 11.45 -17.07
N PRO A 21 10.53 12.15 -16.92
CA PRO A 21 11.36 12.01 -15.72
C PRO A 21 10.64 12.51 -14.46
N ILE A 22 9.91 13.63 -14.54
CA ILE A 22 9.16 14.19 -13.41
C ILE A 22 8.08 13.22 -12.93
N VAL A 23 7.30 12.67 -13.85
CA VAL A 23 6.26 11.68 -13.53
C VAL A 23 6.90 10.41 -12.97
N LYS A 24 8.00 9.94 -13.57
CA LYS A 24 8.72 8.75 -13.09
C LYS A 24 9.19 8.93 -11.65
N GLU A 25 9.77 10.08 -11.33
CA GLU A 25 10.25 10.41 -9.99
C GLU A 25 9.10 10.49 -8.99
N ALA A 26 8.03 11.23 -9.30
CA ALA A 26 6.85 11.31 -8.45
C ALA A 26 6.19 9.94 -8.19
N VAL A 27 6.09 9.09 -9.22
CA VAL A 27 5.58 7.72 -9.07
C VAL A 27 6.53 6.88 -8.21
N GLN A 28 7.84 7.02 -8.39
CA GLN A 28 8.83 6.28 -7.62
C GLN A 28 8.82 6.70 -6.14
N GLU A 29 8.67 7.98 -5.85
CA GLU A 29 8.48 8.50 -4.49
C GLU A 29 7.19 7.99 -3.87
N ALA A 30 6.07 8.01 -4.60
CA ALA A 30 4.81 7.45 -4.10
C ALA A 30 4.95 5.95 -3.77
N ILE A 31 5.59 5.18 -4.65
CA ILE A 31 5.86 3.75 -4.42
C ILE A 31 6.80 3.56 -3.22
N ASN A 32 7.86 4.36 -3.11
CA ASN A 32 8.85 4.27 -2.03
C ASN A 32 8.30 4.75 -0.68
N GLY A 33 7.45 5.77 -0.64
CA GLY A 33 6.76 6.23 0.56
C GLY A 33 5.83 5.15 1.12
N HIS A 34 5.28 4.29 0.27
CA HIS A 34 4.54 3.09 0.69
C HIS A 34 5.42 1.92 1.15
N ARG A 35 6.75 2.00 1.00
CA ARG A 35 7.72 1.03 1.52
C ARG A 35 8.17 1.35 2.95
N GLU A 36 7.44 2.18 3.69
CA GLU A 36 7.59 2.21 5.14
C GLU A 36 7.50 0.77 5.68
N GLU A 37 8.45 0.42 6.56
CA GLU A 37 8.48 -0.89 7.20
C GLU A 37 7.11 -1.20 7.79
N ASP A 38 6.62 -2.42 7.54
CA ASP A 38 5.29 -2.83 7.98
C ASP A 38 5.21 -2.79 9.51
N ARG A 39 4.58 -1.72 10.03
CA ARG A 39 4.44 -1.49 11.45
C ARG A 39 3.65 -2.63 12.09
N LEU A 40 4.29 -3.28 13.05
CA LEU A 40 3.69 -4.34 13.85
C LEU A 40 2.93 -3.76 15.04
N LEU A 41 1.63 -4.01 15.05
CA LEU A 41 0.69 -3.57 16.07
C LEU A 41 0.51 -4.63 17.16
N ASP A 42 0.21 -4.18 18.37
CA ASP A 42 -0.30 -5.07 19.42
C ASP A 42 -1.79 -5.40 19.21
N ALA A 43 -2.32 -6.27 20.07
CA ALA A 43 -3.71 -6.71 19.98
C ALA A 43 -4.72 -5.59 20.24
N GLU A 44 -4.38 -4.58 21.05
CA GLU A 44 -5.27 -3.47 21.39
C GLU A 44 -5.36 -2.46 20.23
N GLN A 45 -4.22 -2.17 19.62
CA GLN A 45 -4.15 -1.34 18.41
C GLN A 45 -4.87 -2.00 17.24
N ALA A 46 -4.62 -3.30 17.02
CA ALA A 46 -5.26 -4.04 15.94
C ALA A 46 -6.78 -4.17 16.15
N SER A 47 -7.23 -4.36 17.39
CA SER A 47 -8.65 -4.53 17.71
C SER A 47 -9.45 -3.26 17.46
N ARG A 48 -8.87 -2.08 17.76
CA ARG A 48 -9.44 -0.78 17.38
C ARG A 48 -9.60 -0.62 15.87
N LEU A 49 -8.58 -0.95 15.08
CA LEU A 49 -8.65 -0.83 13.62
C LEU A 49 -9.72 -1.74 13.00
N LEU A 50 -9.89 -2.93 13.56
CA LEU A 50 -10.86 -3.93 13.09
C LEU A 50 -12.25 -3.77 13.73
N SER A 51 -12.41 -2.88 14.71
CA SER A 51 -13.63 -2.71 15.51
C SER A 51 -14.13 -4.01 16.15
N VAL A 52 -13.21 -4.81 16.71
CA VAL A 52 -13.49 -6.07 17.42
C VAL A 52 -12.86 -6.06 18.81
N SER A 53 -13.10 -7.08 19.62
CA SER A 53 -12.39 -7.23 20.90
C SER A 53 -11.00 -7.85 20.72
N SER A 54 -10.05 -7.50 21.59
CA SER A 54 -8.70 -8.10 21.58
C SER A 54 -8.74 -9.63 21.80
N ASP A 55 -9.70 -10.10 22.59
CA ASP A 55 -9.96 -11.52 22.83
C ASP A 55 -10.44 -12.25 21.56
N TRP A 56 -11.27 -11.59 20.74
CA TRP A 56 -11.62 -12.11 19.42
C TRP A 56 -10.38 -12.29 18.53
N LEU A 57 -9.43 -11.34 18.55
CA LEU A 57 -8.18 -11.46 17.79
C LEU A 57 -7.36 -12.66 18.23
N TYR A 58 -7.21 -12.90 19.53
CA TYR A 58 -6.45 -14.07 20.02
C TYR A 58 -7.10 -15.39 19.58
N ARG A 59 -8.44 -15.49 19.65
CA ARG A 59 -9.17 -16.68 19.19
C ARG A 59 -9.05 -16.92 17.69
N HIS A 60 -9.01 -15.85 16.88
CA HIS A 60 -9.05 -15.94 15.43
C HIS A 60 -7.68 -15.76 14.76
N ALA A 61 -6.62 -15.49 15.52
CA ALA A 61 -5.28 -15.18 15.02
C ALA A 61 -4.77 -16.15 13.94
N LYS A 62 -5.03 -17.45 14.09
CA LYS A 62 -4.61 -18.48 13.12
C LYS A 62 -5.25 -18.33 11.73
N ARG A 63 -6.39 -17.65 11.63
CA ARG A 63 -7.13 -17.43 10.38
C ARG A 63 -6.88 -16.04 9.79
N LEU A 64 -6.20 -15.16 10.51
CA LEU A 64 -5.94 -13.79 10.09
C LEU A 64 -4.60 -13.75 9.32
N PRO A 65 -4.60 -13.37 8.02
CA PRO A 65 -3.39 -13.43 7.19
C PRO A 65 -2.32 -12.41 7.59
N PHE A 66 -2.69 -11.43 8.42
CA PHE A 66 -1.81 -10.36 8.91
C PHE A 66 -1.32 -10.60 10.35
N ALA A 67 -1.69 -11.71 10.99
CA ALA A 67 -1.22 -12.07 12.32
C ALA A 67 0.17 -12.74 12.23
N ARG A 68 1.13 -12.25 13.02
CA ARG A 68 2.49 -12.77 13.11
C ARG A 68 2.82 -13.15 14.56
N LYS A 69 3.24 -14.39 14.77
CA LYS A 69 3.76 -14.86 16.06
C LYS A 69 5.27 -14.67 16.07
N LEU A 70 5.75 -13.75 16.90
CA LEU A 70 7.18 -13.46 17.05
C LEU A 70 7.85 -14.32 18.13
N GLY A 71 7.06 -14.92 19.03
CA GLY A 71 7.56 -15.74 20.12
C GLY A 71 6.43 -16.28 21.02
N PRO A 72 6.76 -16.95 22.14
CA PRO A 72 5.78 -17.35 23.14
C PRO A 72 5.00 -16.13 23.64
N LYS A 73 3.67 -16.18 23.59
CA LYS A 73 2.75 -15.10 24.01
C LYS A 73 2.97 -13.74 23.30
N MET A 74 3.77 -13.68 22.23
CA MET A 74 4.07 -12.45 21.50
C MET A 74 3.43 -12.49 20.11
N LEU A 75 2.16 -12.11 20.05
CA LEU A 75 1.41 -11.96 18.82
C LEU A 75 1.39 -10.49 18.39
N ARG A 76 1.71 -10.23 17.13
CA ARG A 76 1.66 -8.91 16.50
C ARG A 76 0.85 -8.96 15.21
N PHE A 77 0.39 -7.79 14.77
CA PHE A 77 -0.46 -7.68 13.60
C PHE A 77 0.13 -6.65 12.63
N SER A 78 0.24 -7.03 11.36
CA SER A 78 0.68 -6.15 10.29
C SER A 78 -0.36 -5.05 10.05
N SER A 79 0.05 -3.78 10.23
CA SER A 79 -0.81 -2.63 9.95
C SER A 79 -1.24 -2.60 8.48
N GLN A 80 -0.29 -2.79 7.56
CA GLN A 80 -0.58 -2.82 6.13
C GLN A 80 -1.46 -4.02 5.76
N GLY A 81 -1.25 -5.16 6.41
CA GLY A 81 -2.05 -6.37 6.21
C GLY A 81 -3.51 -6.19 6.65
N ILE A 82 -3.76 -5.48 7.76
CA ILE A 82 -5.11 -5.11 8.20
C ILE A 82 -5.78 -4.20 7.15
N GLN A 83 -5.08 -3.16 6.69
CA GLN A 83 -5.64 -2.25 5.68
C GLN A 83 -6.00 -2.98 4.38
N LYS A 84 -5.10 -3.85 3.88
CA LYS A 84 -5.36 -4.70 2.70
C LYS A 84 -6.55 -5.62 2.93
N TYR A 85 -6.63 -6.25 4.10
CA TYR A 85 -7.73 -7.14 4.46
C TYR A 85 -9.09 -6.43 4.47
N LEU A 86 -9.15 -5.22 5.03
CA LEU A 86 -10.36 -4.39 5.05
C LEU A 86 -10.74 -3.92 3.63
N ALA A 87 -9.76 -3.55 2.81
CA ALA A 87 -10.00 -3.12 1.43
C ALA A 87 -10.62 -4.24 0.57
N THR A 88 -10.14 -5.48 0.70
CA THR A 88 -10.69 -6.64 -0.03
C THR A 88 -12.08 -7.04 0.46
N ARG A 89 -12.39 -6.77 1.72
CA ARG A 89 -13.67 -7.14 2.37
C ARG A 89 -14.71 -6.04 2.36
N LYS A 90 -14.53 -4.96 1.58
CA LYS A 90 -15.50 -3.86 1.47
C LYS A 90 -16.92 -4.43 1.40
N ILE A 91 -17.67 -4.11 2.45
CA ILE A 91 -19.10 -4.34 2.61
C ILE A 91 -19.80 -3.76 1.38
N SER A 92 -20.55 -4.62 0.68
CA SER A 92 -21.55 -4.18 -0.31
C SER A 92 -22.72 -3.50 0.35
#